data_AF-A0A8J3H907-F1
#
_entry.id   AF-A0A8J3H907-F1
#
_cell.length_a   1.000
_cell.length_b   1.000
_cell.length_c   1.000
_cell.angle_alpha   90.00
_cell.angle_beta   90.00
_cell.angle_gamma   90.00
#
_symmetry.space_group_name_H-M   'P 1'
#
loop_
_entity.id
_entity.type
_entity.pdbx_description
1 polymer ?
#
loop_
_entity_poly.entity_id
_entity_poly.type
_entity_poly.pdbx_seq_one_letter_code
_entity_poly.pdbx_strand_id
1 'polypeptide(L)'
;MANITLYSNLHGWSFDDFWSIDFDSASILKATSSTLAGYFDGAFVAATGSFTIDGGELAGGTIRNLSFSVGGDSLAVISGLSLDVDDLASSSPSWLEQNVFNRADILTSSWNGSGSYATGGGDDRISLGAGDDIVDGGAGLDTFVLGLDYEPDTISLIDGAVVIDSALGHDRLTGIERIEFTDRSISVQVGGAGRDILRGDSDASSPWDILFGGAGDDRLAGRRGNDRLFGGDGDDRLIGGARADHLDGGDGADILRGGGGRDRLIGGGGDDILTGGAGRDTFVFTPGDGHDRITDFQLGIDTIAIADGVSGLADLDFVQDGSDVQISFADVTITVEDITLADLRTAGNFDF
;
A
#
# COMPACT_ATOMS: atom_id res chain seq x y z
N MET A 1 -43.01 -16.34 4.97
CA MET A 1 -43.53 -15.23 5.83
C MET A 1 -42.73 -15.17 7.12
N ALA A 2 -41.66 -14.37 7.08
CA ALA A 2 -41.02 -13.77 8.24
C ALA A 2 -40.77 -12.30 7.85
N ASN A 3 -40.99 -11.37 8.79
CA ASN A 3 -40.80 -9.93 8.58
C ASN A 3 -39.34 -9.52 8.84
N ILE A 4 -38.99 -8.30 8.37
CA ILE A 4 -38.11 -7.24 8.96
C ILE A 4 -36.93 -6.88 8.01
N THR A 5 -36.95 -5.72 7.35
CA THR A 5 -36.55 -4.33 7.72
C THR A 5 -35.08 -4.03 7.39
N LEU A 6 -34.83 -3.09 6.47
CA LEU A 6 -33.49 -2.52 6.23
C LEU A 6 -33.53 -0.99 6.38
N TYR A 7 -32.50 -0.46 7.05
CA TYR A 7 -32.29 0.96 7.34
C TYR A 7 -31.16 1.54 6.47
N SER A 8 -31.50 2.63 5.77
CA SER A 8 -30.77 3.88 5.46
C SER A 8 -29.34 3.95 4.89
N ASN A 9 -29.25 4.74 3.80
CA ASN A 9 -28.34 5.86 3.46
C ASN A 9 -26.80 5.66 3.44
N LEU A 10 -26.21 5.25 2.30
CA LEU A 10 -25.18 5.99 1.50
C LEU A 10 -24.45 5.11 0.45
N HIS A 11 -23.71 5.78 -0.45
CA HIS A 11 -22.71 5.23 -1.37
C HIS A 11 -21.53 4.57 -0.62
N GLY A 12 -21.09 3.40 -1.09
CA GLY A 12 -19.96 2.62 -0.54
C GLY A 12 -20.47 1.39 0.22
N TRP A 13 -20.02 0.20 -0.19
CA TRP A 13 -20.56 -1.08 0.28
C TRP A 13 -20.02 -1.37 1.67
N SER A 14 -20.89 -1.64 2.64
CA SER A 14 -20.53 -2.01 4.00
C SER A 14 -20.97 -3.43 4.34
N PHE A 15 -20.37 -4.03 5.38
CA PHE A 15 -20.66 -5.38 5.89
C PHE A 15 -22.16 -5.68 6.10
N ASP A 16 -22.97 -4.67 6.39
CA ASP A 16 -24.41 -4.81 6.62
C ASP A 16 -25.21 -5.06 5.31
N ASP A 17 -24.66 -4.71 4.15
CA ASP A 17 -25.37 -4.80 2.85
C ASP A 17 -25.49 -6.25 2.35
N PHE A 18 -24.51 -7.10 2.67
CA PHE A 18 -24.45 -8.50 2.22
C PHE A 18 -25.37 -9.46 2.99
N TRP A 19 -25.83 -9.07 4.18
CA TRP A 19 -26.74 -9.88 5.01
C TRP A 19 -28.16 -9.99 4.44
N SER A 20 -28.48 -9.23 3.38
CA SER A 20 -29.86 -9.09 2.88
C SER A 20 -30.09 -9.54 1.43
N ILE A 21 -29.21 -10.38 0.87
CA ILE A 21 -29.52 -11.08 -0.39
C ILE A 21 -30.61 -12.12 -0.11
N ASP A 22 -31.84 -11.62 -0.04
CA ASP A 22 -33.06 -12.38 0.15
C ASP A 22 -33.59 -12.80 -1.22
N PHE A 23 -33.62 -14.11 -1.47
CA PHE A 23 -34.20 -14.69 -2.68
C PHE A 23 -35.73 -14.81 -2.57
N ASP A 24 -36.40 -13.95 -1.79
CA ASP A 24 -37.85 -14.04 -1.63
C ASP A 24 -38.59 -13.70 -2.93
N SER A 25 -39.59 -14.52 -3.16
CA SER A 25 -40.26 -14.84 -4.42
C SER A 25 -41.19 -13.75 -4.99
N ALA A 26 -40.72 -12.51 -5.08
CA ALA A 26 -41.46 -11.42 -5.75
C ALA A 26 -40.80 -10.84 -7.01
N SER A 27 -39.56 -11.25 -7.33
CA SER A 27 -38.83 -10.74 -8.51
C SER A 27 -38.01 -11.82 -9.23
N ILE A 28 -38.41 -13.10 -9.23
CA ILE A 28 -37.64 -14.12 -9.94
C ILE A 28 -37.92 -14.09 -11.44
N LEU A 29 -36.92 -13.58 -12.14
CA LEU A 29 -36.62 -13.65 -13.56
C LEU A 29 -36.57 -15.10 -14.08
N LYS A 30 -36.94 -15.24 -15.35
CA LYS A 30 -36.77 -16.40 -16.22
C LYS A 30 -35.36 -17.03 -16.08
N ALA A 31 -35.27 -18.24 -15.54
CA ALA A 31 -34.02 -19.00 -15.48
C ALA A 31 -33.86 -19.92 -16.71
N THR A 32 -32.72 -19.81 -17.39
CA THR A 32 -32.09 -20.92 -18.12
C THR A 32 -30.93 -21.41 -17.26
N SER A 33 -30.66 -22.72 -17.26
CA SER A 33 -30.01 -23.53 -16.20
C SER A 33 -28.57 -23.21 -15.75
N SER A 34 -28.13 -21.95 -15.72
CA SER A 34 -26.79 -21.56 -15.26
C SER A 34 -26.66 -20.13 -14.70
N THR A 35 -27.76 -19.36 -14.63
CA THR A 35 -27.73 -17.95 -14.23
C THR A 35 -28.98 -17.57 -13.46
N LEU A 36 -28.81 -16.93 -12.30
CA LEU A 36 -29.85 -16.31 -11.48
C LEU A 36 -29.60 -14.79 -11.46
N ALA A 37 -30.64 -13.97 -11.54
CA ALA A 37 -30.45 -12.52 -11.52
C ALA A 37 -31.64 -11.77 -10.89
N GLY A 38 -31.35 -10.61 -10.31
CA GLY A 38 -32.33 -9.73 -9.67
C GLY A 38 -31.81 -8.28 -9.59
N TYR A 39 -32.65 -7.38 -9.08
CA TYR A 39 -32.24 -6.02 -8.77
C TYR A 39 -32.24 -5.83 -7.25
N PHE A 40 -31.14 -5.29 -6.73
CA PHE A 40 -30.97 -4.93 -5.33
C PHE A 40 -30.53 -3.46 -5.28
N ASP A 41 -31.34 -2.62 -4.65
CA ASP A 41 -31.12 -1.17 -4.53
C ASP A 41 -30.70 -0.45 -5.82
N GLY A 42 -31.37 -0.76 -6.94
CA GLY A 42 -31.07 -0.16 -8.24
C GLY A 42 -29.86 -0.76 -8.97
N ALA A 43 -29.06 -1.61 -8.32
CA ALA A 43 -28.03 -2.43 -8.95
C ALA A 43 -28.63 -3.75 -9.45
N PHE A 44 -28.24 -4.16 -10.65
CA PHE A 44 -28.49 -5.49 -11.17
C PHE A 44 -27.46 -6.45 -10.59
N VAL A 45 -27.92 -7.53 -9.97
CA VAL A 45 -27.07 -8.58 -9.41
C VAL A 45 -27.36 -9.86 -10.15
N ALA A 46 -26.32 -10.54 -10.62
CA ALA A 46 -26.44 -11.85 -11.24
C ALA A 46 -25.44 -12.84 -10.64
N ALA A 47 -25.93 -14.02 -10.29
CA ALA A 47 -25.14 -15.16 -9.87
C ALA A 47 -25.03 -16.16 -11.04
N THR A 48 -23.83 -16.67 -11.29
CA THR A 48 -23.60 -17.71 -12.30
C THR A 48 -22.98 -18.95 -11.67
N GLY A 49 -23.49 -20.11 -12.07
CA GLY A 49 -23.12 -21.38 -11.44
C GLY A 49 -23.85 -22.56 -12.06
N SER A 50 -23.54 -23.77 -11.58
CA SER A 50 -24.28 -24.98 -11.95
C SER A 50 -25.22 -25.32 -10.79
N PHE A 51 -26.49 -24.98 -10.90
CA PHE A 51 -27.50 -25.27 -9.88
C PHE A 51 -28.81 -25.72 -10.52
N THR A 52 -29.63 -26.44 -9.75
CA THR A 52 -30.93 -26.93 -10.20
C THR A 52 -32.04 -26.10 -9.56
N ILE A 53 -33.13 -25.88 -10.30
CA ILE A 53 -34.36 -25.30 -9.77
C ILE A 53 -35.39 -26.42 -9.79
N ASP A 54 -35.84 -26.86 -8.62
CA ASP A 54 -36.92 -27.84 -8.48
C ASP A 54 -38.05 -27.26 -7.65
N GLY A 55 -39.29 -27.33 -8.15
CA GLY A 55 -40.46 -26.86 -7.42
C GLY A 55 -40.52 -25.36 -7.06
N GLY A 56 -39.62 -24.52 -7.60
CA GLY A 56 -39.48 -23.10 -7.22
C GLY A 56 -38.46 -22.85 -6.11
N GLU A 57 -37.80 -23.89 -5.62
CA GLU A 57 -36.68 -23.83 -4.70
C GLU A 57 -35.36 -24.03 -5.47
N LEU A 58 -34.32 -23.30 -5.08
CA LEU A 58 -32.96 -23.52 -5.55
C LEU A 58 -32.38 -24.71 -4.77
N ALA A 59 -31.96 -25.77 -5.47
CA ALA A 59 -31.46 -26.99 -4.82
C ALA A 59 -30.38 -27.67 -5.68
N GLY A 60 -29.35 -28.20 -5.03
CA GLY A 60 -28.22 -28.90 -5.62
C GLY A 60 -27.41 -28.02 -6.57
N GLY A 61 -26.14 -27.75 -6.25
CA GLY A 61 -25.26 -27.03 -7.16
C GLY A 61 -24.17 -26.20 -6.53
N THR A 62 -23.46 -25.45 -7.36
CA THR A 62 -22.36 -24.56 -6.94
C THR A 62 -22.46 -23.22 -7.65
N ILE A 63 -22.51 -22.13 -6.89
CA ILE A 63 -22.34 -20.75 -7.40
C ILE A 63 -20.86 -20.46 -7.54
N ARG A 64 -20.45 -20.00 -8.74
CA ARG A 64 -19.05 -19.73 -9.10
C ARG A 64 -18.71 -18.25 -9.18
N ASN A 65 -19.66 -17.42 -9.59
CA ASN A 65 -19.44 -15.98 -9.65
C ASN A 65 -20.68 -15.21 -9.20
N LEU A 66 -20.45 -14.07 -8.57
CA LEU A 66 -21.44 -13.03 -8.29
C LEU A 66 -21.00 -11.76 -9.03
N SER A 67 -21.88 -11.26 -9.90
CA SER A 67 -21.65 -10.03 -10.66
C SER A 67 -22.65 -8.96 -10.27
N PHE A 68 -22.16 -7.74 -10.12
CA PHE A 68 -22.91 -6.55 -9.76
C PHE A 68 -22.76 -5.52 -10.87
N SER A 69 -23.86 -4.94 -11.34
CA SER A 69 -23.84 -3.93 -12.39
C SER A 69 -24.86 -2.82 -12.15
N VAL A 70 -24.53 -1.61 -12.58
CA VAL A 70 -25.44 -0.46 -12.51
C VAL A 70 -25.48 0.19 -13.89
N GLY A 71 -26.66 0.42 -14.46
CA GLY A 71 -26.80 1.05 -15.77
C GLY A 71 -26.21 0.27 -16.96
N GLY A 72 -25.79 -0.99 -16.75
CA GLY A 72 -25.13 -1.83 -17.76
C GLY A 72 -23.62 -1.97 -17.57
N ASP A 73 -23.01 -1.19 -16.66
CA ASP A 73 -21.58 -1.24 -16.35
C ASP A 73 -21.29 -2.27 -15.25
N SER A 74 -20.23 -3.07 -15.42
CA SER A 74 -19.80 -4.08 -14.45
C SER A 74 -19.06 -3.42 -13.29
N LEU A 75 -19.76 -3.28 -12.16
CA LEU A 75 -19.26 -2.63 -10.95
C LEU A 75 -18.31 -3.54 -10.16
N ALA A 76 -18.63 -4.82 -10.08
CA ALA A 76 -17.80 -5.81 -9.41
C ALA A 76 -18.19 -7.21 -9.86
N VAL A 77 -17.20 -8.09 -10.00
CA VAL A 77 -17.37 -9.52 -10.16
C VAL A 77 -16.50 -10.22 -9.14
N ILE A 78 -17.15 -10.91 -8.20
CA ILE A 78 -16.51 -11.84 -7.29
C ILE A 78 -16.52 -13.20 -7.98
N SER A 79 -15.34 -13.77 -8.21
CA SER A 79 -15.15 -15.00 -8.97
C SER A 79 -14.31 -16.02 -8.19
N GLY A 80 -14.35 -17.27 -8.65
CA GLY A 80 -13.67 -18.37 -7.94
C GLY A 80 -14.46 -18.91 -6.75
N LEU A 81 -15.72 -18.50 -6.62
CA LEU A 81 -16.60 -19.00 -5.57
C LEU A 81 -16.85 -20.50 -5.73
N SER A 82 -17.02 -21.19 -4.61
CA SER A 82 -17.50 -22.56 -4.55
C SER A 82 -18.56 -22.67 -3.47
N LEU A 83 -19.62 -21.87 -3.60
CA LEU A 83 -20.73 -21.87 -2.66
C LEU A 83 -21.69 -23.01 -3.01
N ASP A 84 -21.82 -23.98 -2.11
CA ASP A 84 -22.87 -24.98 -2.20
C ASP A 84 -24.23 -24.32 -1.92
N VAL A 85 -25.15 -24.47 -2.86
CA VAL A 85 -26.48 -23.85 -2.81
C VAL A 85 -27.32 -24.45 -1.67
N ASP A 86 -27.12 -25.73 -1.37
CA ASP A 86 -27.89 -26.43 -0.33
C ASP A 86 -27.45 -25.99 1.07
N ASP A 87 -26.16 -25.67 1.23
CA ASP A 87 -25.64 -25.13 2.47
C ASP A 87 -26.08 -23.67 2.67
N LEU A 88 -26.14 -22.86 1.60
CA LEU A 88 -26.59 -21.47 1.66
C LEU A 88 -28.03 -21.36 2.21
N ALA A 89 -28.93 -22.24 1.74
CA ALA A 89 -30.34 -22.27 2.10
C ALA A 89 -30.62 -22.70 3.57
N SER A 90 -29.63 -23.30 4.26
CA SER A 90 -29.75 -23.79 5.63
C SER A 90 -28.72 -23.22 6.60
N SER A 91 -27.95 -22.23 6.14
CA SER A 91 -26.79 -21.69 6.85
C SER A 91 -27.14 -20.85 8.08
N SER A 92 -26.29 -20.93 9.11
CA SER A 92 -26.26 -19.94 10.19
C SER A 92 -25.45 -18.73 9.75
N PRO A 93 -25.64 -17.55 10.36
CA PRO A 93 -24.80 -16.38 10.08
C PRO A 93 -23.29 -16.65 10.22
N SER A 94 -22.90 -17.43 11.23
CA SER A 94 -21.52 -17.86 11.44
C SER A 94 -20.99 -18.79 10.33
N TRP A 95 -21.87 -19.54 9.68
CA TRP A 95 -21.48 -20.39 8.54
C TRP A 95 -21.23 -19.53 7.31
N LEU A 96 -22.06 -18.50 7.06
CA LEU A 96 -21.88 -17.56 5.96
C LEU A 96 -20.58 -16.75 6.13
N GLU A 97 -20.32 -16.24 7.34
CA GLU A 97 -19.07 -15.58 7.68
C GLU A 97 -17.85 -16.45 7.38
N GLN A 98 -17.89 -17.73 7.74
CA GLN A 98 -16.77 -18.64 7.53
C GLN A 98 -16.61 -19.17 6.10
N ASN A 99 -17.71 -19.34 5.36
CA ASN A 99 -17.71 -20.03 4.07
C ASN A 99 -17.99 -19.12 2.86
N VAL A 100 -18.32 -17.85 3.10
CA VAL A 100 -18.47 -16.83 2.05
C VAL A 100 -17.38 -15.80 2.21
N PHE A 101 -17.24 -15.21 3.40
CA PHE A 101 -16.44 -13.99 3.62
C PHE A 101 -15.06 -14.21 4.23
N ASN A 102 -14.69 -15.44 4.61
CA ASN A 102 -13.36 -15.78 5.15
C ASN A 102 -12.58 -16.71 4.20
N ARG A 103 -12.80 -16.55 2.88
CA ARG A 103 -12.14 -17.34 1.85
C ARG A 103 -11.43 -16.40 0.88
N ALA A 104 -10.34 -16.90 0.31
CA ALA A 104 -9.68 -16.25 -0.82
C ALA A 104 -10.67 -16.00 -1.98
N ASP A 105 -10.93 -14.73 -2.24
CA ASP A 105 -11.83 -14.24 -3.27
C ASP A 105 -11.06 -13.51 -4.38
N ILE A 106 -11.60 -13.55 -5.59
CA ILE A 106 -11.09 -12.76 -6.72
C ILE A 106 -12.12 -11.69 -7.06
N LEU A 107 -11.82 -10.44 -6.71
CA LEU A 107 -12.64 -9.28 -7.00
C LEU A 107 -12.10 -8.56 -8.25
N THR A 108 -12.96 -8.39 -9.26
CA THR A 108 -12.63 -7.65 -10.48
C THR A 108 -13.66 -6.58 -10.79
N SER A 109 -13.24 -5.39 -11.20
CA SER A 109 -14.12 -4.34 -11.69
C SER A 109 -13.59 -3.77 -13.00
N SER A 110 -14.51 -3.38 -13.89
CA SER A 110 -14.18 -2.59 -15.08
C SER A 110 -14.78 -1.19 -15.01
N TRP A 111 -15.29 -0.80 -13.84
CA TRP A 111 -15.89 0.50 -13.62
C TRP A 111 -14.80 1.55 -13.43
N ASN A 112 -14.96 2.70 -14.08
CA ASN A 112 -13.96 3.78 -14.08
C ASN A 112 -14.36 4.94 -13.13
N GLY A 113 -15.23 4.66 -12.15
CA GLY A 113 -15.63 5.63 -11.14
C GLY A 113 -15.22 5.14 -9.76
N SER A 114 -15.21 6.05 -8.80
CA SER A 114 -14.82 5.78 -7.40
C SER A 114 -15.74 4.79 -6.70
N GLY A 115 -15.17 3.70 -6.21
CA GLY A 115 -15.84 2.65 -5.43
C GLY A 115 -15.27 2.47 -4.03
N SER A 116 -15.99 1.68 -3.23
CA SER A 116 -15.53 1.21 -1.93
C SER A 116 -15.80 -0.28 -1.84
N TYR A 117 -14.75 -1.04 -1.54
CA TYR A 117 -14.71 -2.49 -1.62
C TYR A 117 -14.09 -3.05 -0.34
N ALA A 118 -14.69 -4.12 0.19
CA ALA A 118 -14.15 -4.88 1.30
C ALA A 118 -14.28 -6.37 0.97
N THR A 119 -13.20 -7.14 1.12
CA THR A 119 -13.18 -8.57 0.75
C THR A 119 -13.35 -9.50 1.95
N GLY A 120 -12.99 -9.05 3.15
CA GLY A 120 -13.31 -9.76 4.40
C GLY A 120 -12.09 -10.48 4.93
N GLY A 121 -12.06 -11.80 4.88
CA GLY A 121 -10.87 -12.57 5.22
C GLY A 121 -10.59 -13.61 4.15
N GLY A 122 -9.38 -14.14 4.13
CA GLY A 122 -8.87 -14.91 3.01
C GLY A 122 -7.66 -14.24 2.39
N ASP A 123 -6.98 -14.94 1.49
CA ASP A 123 -5.90 -14.35 0.68
C ASP A 123 -6.53 -13.85 -0.63
N ASP A 124 -7.00 -12.61 -0.63
CA ASP A 124 -7.84 -12.06 -1.69
C ASP A 124 -7.03 -11.44 -2.81
N ARG A 125 -7.63 -11.37 -4.00
CA ARG A 125 -7.05 -10.70 -5.17
C ARG A 125 -8.03 -9.69 -5.75
N ILE A 126 -7.67 -8.42 -5.67
CA ILE A 126 -8.50 -7.28 -6.06
C ILE A 126 -7.90 -6.61 -7.29
N SER A 127 -8.70 -6.40 -8.34
CA SER A 127 -8.31 -5.64 -9.54
C SER A 127 -9.46 -4.74 -9.96
N LEU A 128 -9.26 -3.42 -9.88
CA LEU A 128 -10.31 -2.44 -10.12
C LEU A 128 -10.07 -1.68 -11.42
N GLY A 129 -11.07 -0.92 -11.86
CA GLY A 129 -10.91 0.00 -12.98
C GLY A 129 -10.27 1.31 -12.52
N ALA A 130 -10.44 2.37 -13.30
CA ALA A 130 -10.02 3.71 -12.85
C ALA A 130 -10.99 4.29 -11.80
N GLY A 131 -10.62 5.41 -11.20
CA GLY A 131 -11.38 6.09 -10.16
C GLY A 131 -10.59 6.15 -8.86
N ASP A 132 -11.05 7.00 -7.93
CA ASP A 132 -10.47 7.06 -6.59
C ASP A 132 -11.17 5.99 -5.74
N ASP A 133 -10.55 4.83 -5.56
CA ASP A 133 -11.16 3.69 -4.85
C ASP A 133 -10.72 3.59 -3.39
N ILE A 134 -11.60 3.03 -2.56
CA ILE A 134 -11.29 2.65 -1.17
C ILE A 134 -11.36 1.13 -1.08
N VAL A 135 -10.29 0.47 -0.68
CA VAL A 135 -10.21 -0.99 -0.59
C VAL A 135 -9.78 -1.43 0.79
N ASP A 136 -10.50 -2.39 1.35
CA ASP A 136 -10.12 -3.11 2.56
C ASP A 136 -9.99 -4.61 2.25
N GLY A 137 -8.75 -5.12 2.21
CA GLY A 137 -8.50 -6.56 2.03
C GLY A 137 -8.92 -7.37 3.25
N GLY A 138 -8.85 -6.74 4.43
CA GLY A 138 -9.22 -7.34 5.69
C GLY A 138 -8.18 -8.34 6.19
N ALA A 139 -8.54 -9.61 6.36
CA ALA A 139 -7.73 -10.59 7.06
C ALA A 139 -7.14 -11.67 6.14
N GLY A 140 -5.85 -11.56 5.81
CA GLY A 140 -5.10 -12.62 5.14
C GLY A 140 -3.86 -12.03 4.46
N LEU A 141 -3.46 -12.62 3.34
CA LEU A 141 -2.45 -12.04 2.45
C LEU A 141 -3.13 -11.54 1.17
N ASP A 142 -3.51 -10.28 1.19
CA ASP A 142 -4.34 -9.69 0.16
C ASP A 142 -3.50 -8.99 -0.90
N THR A 143 -3.92 -9.14 -2.17
CA THR A 143 -3.20 -8.62 -3.33
C THR A 143 -4.05 -7.61 -4.10
N PHE A 144 -3.61 -6.36 -4.15
CA PHE A 144 -4.18 -5.33 -5.02
C PHE A 144 -3.44 -5.26 -6.36
N VAL A 145 -4.18 -5.31 -7.47
CA VAL A 145 -3.64 -5.38 -8.83
C VAL A 145 -3.94 -4.08 -9.56
N LEU A 146 -2.91 -3.24 -9.72
CA LEU A 146 -3.00 -1.99 -10.48
C LEU A 146 -2.97 -2.24 -11.99
N GLY A 147 -2.32 -3.32 -12.44
CA GLY A 147 -2.26 -3.65 -13.87
C GLY A 147 -1.55 -2.59 -14.74
N LEU A 148 -0.76 -1.71 -14.12
CA LEU A 148 0.08 -0.73 -14.78
C LEU A 148 1.49 -1.30 -15.03
N ASP A 149 2.19 -0.77 -16.04
CA ASP A 149 3.61 -1.05 -16.33
C ASP A 149 4.55 0.09 -15.93
N TYR A 150 4.02 1.10 -15.24
CA TYR A 150 4.78 2.23 -14.71
C TYR A 150 4.59 2.38 -13.20
N GLU A 151 5.57 2.99 -12.54
CA GLU A 151 5.48 3.37 -11.12
C GLU A 151 4.38 4.42 -10.94
N PRO A 152 3.54 4.30 -9.90
CA PRO A 152 2.59 5.34 -9.54
C PRO A 152 3.32 6.63 -9.19
N ASP A 153 2.59 7.76 -9.26
CA ASP A 153 3.13 9.07 -8.93
C ASP A 153 3.60 9.09 -7.47
N THR A 154 2.80 8.52 -6.56
CA THR A 154 3.15 8.35 -5.15
C THR A 154 2.64 7.02 -4.58
N ILE A 155 3.34 6.50 -3.57
CA ILE A 155 2.82 5.50 -2.64
C ILE A 155 3.17 6.02 -1.25
N SER A 156 2.17 6.24 -0.40
CA SER A 156 2.34 6.84 0.92
C SER A 156 1.45 6.16 1.96
N LEU A 157 1.66 6.45 3.24
CA LEU A 157 0.77 6.03 4.31
C LEU A 157 0.01 7.25 4.84
N ILE A 158 -1.32 7.24 4.78
CA ILE A 158 -2.18 8.33 5.25
C ILE A 158 -3.32 7.75 6.09
N ASP A 159 -3.38 8.16 7.36
CA ASP A 159 -4.38 7.69 8.33
C ASP A 159 -4.43 6.14 8.43
N GLY A 160 -3.27 5.50 8.37
CA GLY A 160 -3.15 4.03 8.44
C GLY A 160 -3.55 3.28 7.16
N ALA A 161 -3.88 4.00 6.08
CA ALA A 161 -4.14 3.42 4.76
C ALA A 161 -2.99 3.73 3.81
N VAL A 162 -2.60 2.73 3.01
CA VAL A 162 -1.66 2.92 1.91
C VAL A 162 -2.39 3.66 0.80
N VAL A 163 -1.89 4.85 0.45
CA VAL A 163 -2.47 5.68 -0.60
C VAL A 163 -1.59 5.62 -1.84
N ILE A 164 -2.20 5.29 -2.97
CA ILE A 164 -1.54 5.19 -4.27
C ILE A 164 -2.14 6.25 -5.18
N ASP A 165 -1.32 7.22 -5.57
CA ASP A 165 -1.69 8.19 -6.60
C ASP A 165 -1.13 7.75 -7.94
N SER A 166 -2.00 7.56 -8.93
CA SER A 166 -1.59 7.15 -10.29
C SER A 166 -2.50 7.75 -11.35
N ALA A 167 -2.25 7.45 -12.63
CA ALA A 167 -3.16 7.87 -13.69
C ALA A 167 -4.51 7.10 -13.67
N LEU A 168 -4.63 6.04 -12.84
CA LEU A 168 -5.90 5.36 -12.61
C LEU A 168 -6.74 6.05 -11.54
N GLY A 169 -6.14 6.81 -10.62
CA GLY A 169 -6.86 7.49 -9.55
C GLY A 169 -6.03 7.65 -8.28
N HIS A 170 -6.70 8.12 -7.22
CA HIS A 170 -6.20 8.28 -5.86
C HIS A 170 -6.78 7.18 -4.96
N ASP A 171 -6.13 6.03 -4.92
CA ASP A 171 -6.64 4.83 -4.24
C ASP A 171 -6.18 4.77 -2.78
N ARG A 172 -7.08 4.37 -1.87
CA ARG A 172 -6.79 4.17 -0.45
C ARG A 172 -6.98 2.71 -0.08
N LEU A 173 -5.92 2.06 0.37
CA LEU A 173 -5.85 0.62 0.62
C LEU A 173 -5.58 0.32 2.09
N THR A 174 -6.38 -0.53 2.72
CA THR A 174 -6.14 -1.10 4.05
C THR A 174 -6.10 -2.62 3.96
N GLY A 175 -5.29 -3.27 4.81
CA GLY A 175 -5.15 -4.73 4.82
C GLY A 175 -4.72 -5.28 3.45
N ILE A 176 -3.77 -4.62 2.78
CA ILE A 176 -3.18 -5.10 1.52
C ILE A 176 -1.69 -5.33 1.74
N GLU A 177 -1.26 -6.59 1.61
CA GLU A 177 0.14 -7.00 1.83
C GLU A 177 0.92 -7.10 0.52
N ARG A 178 0.25 -7.07 -0.63
CA ARG A 178 0.89 -7.11 -1.94
C ARG A 178 0.24 -6.18 -2.95
N ILE A 179 1.07 -5.43 -3.66
CA ILE A 179 0.64 -4.67 -4.85
C ILE A 179 1.26 -5.34 -6.08
N GLU A 180 0.46 -5.60 -7.10
CA GLU A 180 0.90 -6.21 -8.36
C GLU A 180 0.78 -5.26 -9.53
N PHE A 181 1.90 -5.08 -10.21
CA PHE A 181 2.06 -4.41 -11.49
C PHE A 181 2.20 -5.46 -12.60
N THR A 182 2.13 -5.04 -13.85
CA THR A 182 2.28 -5.96 -14.99
C THR A 182 3.65 -6.62 -15.08
N ASP A 183 4.69 -6.01 -14.51
CA ASP A 183 6.09 -6.46 -14.61
C ASP A 183 6.68 -6.93 -13.28
N ARG A 184 6.04 -6.66 -12.14
CA ARG A 184 6.54 -6.99 -10.80
C ARG A 184 5.42 -7.04 -9.74
N SER A 185 5.74 -7.61 -8.60
CA SER A 185 4.97 -7.47 -7.37
C SER A 185 5.80 -6.74 -6.32
N ILE A 186 5.14 -5.99 -5.45
CA ILE A 186 5.72 -5.30 -4.31
C ILE A 186 5.07 -5.89 -3.05
N SER A 187 5.87 -6.31 -2.07
CA SER A 187 5.33 -6.59 -0.74
C SER A 187 5.14 -5.28 0.01
N VAL A 188 4.01 -5.13 0.69
CA VAL A 188 3.72 -3.98 1.54
C VAL A 188 3.58 -4.46 2.96
N GLN A 189 4.25 -3.79 3.89
CA GLN A 189 4.06 -3.98 5.33
C GLN A 189 3.80 -2.62 5.95
N VAL A 190 2.73 -2.55 6.73
CA VAL A 190 2.35 -1.37 7.49
C VAL A 190 2.40 -1.76 8.96
N GLY A 191 3.19 -1.04 9.74
CA GLY A 191 3.13 -1.09 11.19
C GLY A 191 1.88 -0.37 11.69
N GLY A 192 1.96 0.26 12.84
CA GLY A 192 0.83 1.01 13.36
C GLY A 192 1.28 1.97 14.43
N ALA A 193 0.57 1.95 15.56
CA ALA A 193 1.00 2.68 16.73
C ALA A 193 1.89 1.78 17.61
N GLY A 194 2.94 2.37 18.18
CA GLY A 194 3.83 1.71 19.11
C GLY A 194 5.18 1.41 18.47
N ARG A 195 5.79 0.29 18.86
CA ARG A 195 7.08 -0.12 18.31
C ARG A 195 6.91 -1.40 17.52
N ASP A 196 7.21 -1.31 16.25
CA ASP A 196 7.12 -2.35 15.27
C ASP A 196 8.50 -2.83 14.79
N ILE A 197 8.51 -4.04 14.24
CA ILE A 197 9.70 -4.64 13.63
C ILE A 197 9.26 -5.20 12.28
N LEU A 198 9.54 -4.45 11.23
CA LEU A 198 9.18 -4.79 9.86
C LEU A 198 10.42 -5.31 9.12
N ARG A 199 10.21 -6.31 8.27
CA ARG A 199 11.32 -6.94 7.54
C ARG A 199 10.84 -7.30 6.16
N GLY A 200 11.48 -6.72 5.16
CA GLY A 200 11.40 -7.16 3.79
C GLY A 200 11.79 -8.63 3.65
N ASP A 201 11.51 -9.19 2.50
CA ASP A 201 11.76 -10.59 2.29
C ASP A 201 13.25 -10.88 2.10
N SER A 202 13.58 -12.15 1.86
CA SER A 202 14.97 -12.56 1.64
C SER A 202 15.16 -13.21 0.28
N ASP A 203 14.11 -13.18 -0.54
CA ASP A 203 14.09 -13.82 -1.82
C ASP A 203 14.64 -12.85 -2.88
N ALA A 204 15.61 -13.32 -3.65
CA ALA A 204 16.13 -12.53 -4.75
C ALA A 204 15.11 -12.35 -5.89
N SER A 205 13.99 -13.07 -5.85
CA SER A 205 12.89 -12.99 -6.82
C SER A 205 11.89 -11.87 -6.54
N SER A 206 11.83 -11.38 -5.30
CA SER A 206 11.10 -10.18 -4.93
C SER A 206 12.07 -9.01 -4.95
N PRO A 207 12.00 -8.11 -5.94
CA PRO A 207 13.00 -7.07 -6.06
C PRO A 207 12.64 -5.82 -5.27
N TRP A 208 11.48 -5.75 -4.61
CA TRP A 208 10.96 -4.52 -4.01
C TRP A 208 10.04 -4.81 -2.82
N ASP A 209 10.39 -4.26 -1.66
CA ASP A 209 9.52 -4.14 -0.50
C ASP A 209 9.19 -2.68 -0.20
N ILE A 210 7.98 -2.41 0.29
CA ILE A 210 7.60 -1.14 0.91
C ILE A 210 7.25 -1.40 2.37
N LEU A 211 7.98 -0.75 3.28
CA LEU A 211 7.77 -0.86 4.72
C LEU A 211 7.42 0.51 5.28
N PHE A 212 6.29 0.62 5.98
CA PHE A 212 5.87 1.81 6.71
C PHE A 212 5.83 1.51 8.20
N GLY A 213 6.67 2.17 9.01
CA GLY A 213 6.69 2.00 10.48
C GLY A 213 5.40 2.52 11.11
N GLY A 214 5.09 3.79 10.85
CA GLY A 214 3.88 4.44 11.36
C GLY A 214 4.24 5.36 12.50
N ALA A 215 3.72 5.11 13.70
CA ALA A 215 3.97 5.96 14.86
C ALA A 215 4.65 5.19 15.99
N GLY A 216 5.77 5.71 16.47
CA GLY A 216 6.60 5.21 17.57
C GLY A 216 7.93 4.59 17.07
N ASP A 217 8.83 4.25 18.01
CA ASP A 217 10.24 3.94 17.70
C ASP A 217 10.48 2.58 17.01
N ASP A 218 10.44 2.54 15.68
CA ASP A 218 10.39 1.36 14.85
C ASP A 218 11.75 0.80 14.40
N ARG A 219 11.70 -0.41 13.84
CA ARG A 219 12.86 -1.06 13.19
C ARG A 219 12.46 -1.67 11.87
N LEU A 220 12.94 -1.08 10.79
CA LEU A 220 12.68 -1.51 9.42
C LEU A 220 13.95 -2.06 8.78
N ALA A 221 13.81 -3.17 8.04
CA ALA A 221 14.92 -3.76 7.29
C ALA A 221 14.46 -4.30 5.94
N GLY A 222 14.87 -3.69 4.83
CA GLY A 222 14.52 -4.11 3.46
C GLY A 222 15.20 -5.43 3.06
N ARG A 223 16.47 -5.58 3.43
CA ARG A 223 17.34 -6.75 3.20
C ARG A 223 17.85 -6.86 1.77
N ARG A 224 17.07 -7.40 0.85
CA ARG A 224 17.48 -7.67 -0.53
C ARG A 224 16.40 -7.07 -1.41
N GLY A 225 16.80 -6.30 -2.40
CA GLY A 225 15.81 -5.65 -3.25
C GLY A 225 16.16 -4.18 -3.34
N ASN A 226 15.40 -3.47 -4.15
CA ASN A 226 15.37 -2.04 -4.13
C ASN A 226 14.17 -1.67 -3.28
N ASP A 227 14.39 -1.35 -2.01
CA ASP A 227 13.32 -1.24 -1.03
C ASP A 227 12.96 0.22 -0.76
N ARG A 228 11.73 0.47 -0.32
CA ARG A 228 11.31 1.78 0.20
C ARG A 228 10.90 1.63 1.66
N LEU A 229 11.61 2.32 2.54
CA LEU A 229 11.42 2.26 3.97
C LEU A 229 11.04 3.65 4.47
N PHE A 230 9.93 3.74 5.19
CA PHE A 230 9.41 4.96 5.79
C PHE A 230 9.24 4.72 7.29
N GLY A 231 9.97 5.44 8.13
CA GLY A 231 9.89 5.33 9.59
C GLY A 231 8.56 5.88 10.10
N GLY A 232 8.36 7.19 9.94
CA GLY A 232 7.14 7.89 10.32
C GLY A 232 7.38 8.78 11.52
N ASP A 233 6.53 8.73 12.54
CA ASP A 233 6.76 9.47 13.78
C ASP A 233 7.59 8.61 14.74
N GLY A 234 8.57 9.17 15.45
CA GLY A 234 9.33 8.48 16.51
C GLY A 234 10.81 8.26 16.18
N ASP A 235 11.57 7.69 17.13
CA ASP A 235 13.02 7.50 16.92
C ASP A 235 13.30 6.14 16.24
N ASP A 236 13.45 6.15 14.92
CA ASP A 236 13.45 4.97 14.08
C ASP A 236 14.84 4.43 13.73
N ARG A 237 14.85 3.16 13.28
CA ARG A 237 16.03 2.53 12.68
C ARG A 237 15.69 1.87 11.36
N LEU A 238 16.23 2.41 10.27
CA LEU A 238 16.02 1.92 8.91
C LEU A 238 17.31 1.34 8.35
N ILE A 239 17.21 0.14 7.78
CA ILE A 239 18.32 -0.52 7.07
C ILE A 239 17.80 -0.95 5.69
N GLY A 240 18.30 -0.32 4.62
CA GLY A 240 17.94 -0.67 3.24
C GLY A 240 18.39 -2.09 2.91
N GLY A 241 19.70 -2.29 2.87
CA GLY A 241 20.30 -3.60 2.70
C GLY A 241 21.15 -3.68 1.45
N ALA A 242 20.66 -4.35 0.42
CA ALA A 242 21.43 -4.61 -0.79
C ALA A 242 20.62 -4.25 -2.02
N ARG A 243 21.29 -3.56 -2.94
CA ARG A 243 20.79 -2.80 -4.09
C ARG A 243 20.30 -1.42 -3.66
N ALA A 244 19.57 -0.75 -4.54
CA ALA A 244 19.32 0.69 -4.45
C ALA A 244 18.04 0.94 -3.64
N ASP A 245 18.21 1.46 -2.43
CA ASP A 245 17.13 1.63 -1.47
C ASP A 245 16.73 3.10 -1.31
N HIS A 246 15.50 3.32 -0.89
CA HIS A 246 14.96 4.61 -0.48
C HIS A 246 14.59 4.55 1.00
N LEU A 247 15.23 5.37 1.81
CA LEU A 247 15.00 5.45 3.24
C LEU A 247 14.55 6.86 3.59
N ASP A 248 13.45 6.96 4.31
CA ASP A 248 12.87 8.18 4.85
C ASP A 248 12.60 7.95 6.34
N GLY A 249 13.30 8.68 7.22
CA GLY A 249 13.16 8.54 8.67
C GLY A 249 11.81 9.08 9.14
N GLY A 250 11.51 10.33 8.79
CA GLY A 250 10.27 11.00 9.14
C GLY A 250 10.51 12.02 10.24
N ASP A 251 9.63 12.06 11.24
CA ASP A 251 9.78 12.94 12.40
C ASP A 251 10.44 12.17 13.56
N GLY A 252 11.60 12.58 14.06
CA GLY A 252 12.26 11.92 15.18
C GLY A 252 13.78 11.93 15.05
N ALA A 253 14.48 11.35 16.03
CA ALA A 253 15.94 11.19 15.92
C ALA A 253 16.29 9.81 15.37
N ASP A 254 16.49 9.75 14.06
CA ASP A 254 16.54 8.51 13.30
C ASP A 254 17.96 8.01 13.02
N ILE A 255 18.04 6.71 12.72
CA ILE A 255 19.27 6.07 12.26
C ILE A 255 18.99 5.35 10.94
N LEU A 256 19.52 5.90 9.86
CA LEU A 256 19.37 5.36 8.51
C LEU A 256 20.68 4.76 8.01
N ARG A 257 20.58 3.53 7.46
CA ARG A 257 21.70 2.87 6.80
C ARG A 257 21.28 2.32 5.44
N GLY A 258 21.77 2.91 4.36
CA GLY A 258 21.50 2.49 2.98
C GLY A 258 21.98 1.07 2.73
N GLY A 259 23.28 0.84 2.90
CA GLY A 259 23.86 -0.49 2.83
C GLY A 259 24.74 -0.64 1.62
N GLY A 260 24.25 -1.23 0.54
CA GLY A 260 25.06 -1.38 -0.67
C GLY A 260 24.24 -1.23 -1.92
N GLY A 261 24.48 -0.19 -2.70
CA GLY A 261 23.74 0.09 -3.91
C GLY A 261 23.85 1.54 -4.29
N ARG A 262 22.74 2.15 -4.67
CA ARG A 262 22.68 3.60 -4.85
C ARG A 262 21.49 4.03 -4.03
N ASP A 263 21.77 4.45 -2.82
CA ASP A 263 20.75 4.65 -1.83
C ASP A 263 20.36 6.13 -1.76
N ARG A 264 19.10 6.39 -1.45
CA ARG A 264 18.58 7.74 -1.19
C ARG A 264 18.12 7.80 0.25
N LEU A 265 18.77 8.62 1.06
CA LEU A 265 18.51 8.76 2.49
C LEU A 265 17.97 10.16 2.77
N ILE A 266 16.79 10.23 3.37
CA ILE A 266 16.13 11.42 3.91
C ILE A 266 16.01 11.18 5.41
N GLY A 267 16.68 11.98 6.24
CA GLY A 267 16.50 11.91 7.69
C GLY A 267 15.08 12.31 8.05
N GLY A 268 14.65 13.46 7.55
CA GLY A 268 13.38 14.06 7.90
C GLY A 268 13.59 15.07 9.02
N GLY A 269 12.58 15.33 9.84
CA GLY A 269 12.69 16.30 10.93
C GLY A 269 13.33 15.70 12.18
N GLY A 270 14.49 16.19 12.60
CA GLY A 270 15.08 15.77 13.86
C GLY A 270 16.58 15.93 13.91
N ASP A 271 17.26 15.04 14.63
CA ASP A 271 18.73 15.03 14.69
C ASP A 271 19.20 13.63 14.26
N ASP A 272 19.43 13.45 12.96
CA ASP A 272 19.55 12.12 12.36
C ASP A 272 20.99 11.64 12.16
N ILE A 273 21.15 10.32 12.07
CA ILE A 273 22.41 9.67 11.73
C ILE A 273 22.25 8.90 10.42
N LEU A 274 22.94 9.38 9.39
CA LEU A 274 22.85 8.83 8.04
C LEU A 274 24.16 8.14 7.64
N THR A 275 24.06 6.88 7.23
CA THR A 275 25.17 6.08 6.69
C THR A 275 24.78 5.55 5.32
N GLY A 276 25.45 6.01 4.25
CA GLY A 276 25.14 5.59 2.88
C GLY A 276 25.58 4.14 2.63
N GLY A 277 26.84 3.83 2.96
CA GLY A 277 27.44 2.54 2.76
C GLY A 277 28.22 2.46 1.45
N ALA A 278 27.95 1.41 0.66
CA ALA A 278 28.69 1.14 -0.56
C ALA A 278 27.91 1.60 -1.79
N GLY A 279 28.58 2.33 -2.67
CA GLY A 279 28.06 2.71 -3.97
C GLY A 279 27.86 4.21 -4.04
N ARG A 280 26.88 4.69 -4.81
CA ARG A 280 26.71 6.13 -5.03
C ARG A 280 25.43 6.59 -4.37
N ASP A 281 25.55 7.18 -3.20
CA ASP A 281 24.42 7.49 -2.36
C ASP A 281 24.04 8.96 -2.46
N THR A 282 22.80 9.27 -2.10
CA THR A 282 22.24 10.62 -2.12
C THR A 282 21.61 10.90 -0.77
N PHE A 283 22.23 11.81 -0.02
CA PHE A 283 21.73 12.33 1.25
C PHE A 283 20.94 13.60 0.96
N VAL A 284 19.73 13.69 1.46
CA VAL A 284 18.76 14.71 1.05
C VAL A 284 18.43 15.55 2.26
N PHE A 285 18.46 16.87 2.07
CA PHE A 285 18.13 17.81 3.12
C PHE A 285 17.15 18.87 2.61
N THR A 286 16.16 19.18 3.44
CA THR A 286 15.18 20.25 3.24
C THR A 286 15.07 21.13 4.47
N PRO A 287 14.56 22.38 4.37
CA PRO A 287 14.32 23.20 5.55
C PRO A 287 13.40 22.48 6.56
N GLY A 288 13.79 22.48 7.83
CA GLY A 288 13.11 21.74 8.89
C GLY A 288 13.79 20.43 9.32
N ASP A 289 14.78 19.94 8.57
CA ASP A 289 15.39 18.63 8.85
C ASP A 289 16.25 18.60 10.13
N GLY A 290 16.63 19.76 10.69
CA GLY A 290 17.30 19.84 11.99
C GLY A 290 18.82 19.64 11.95
N HIS A 291 19.38 18.78 12.81
CA HIS A 291 20.84 18.65 13.01
C HIS A 291 21.38 17.24 12.73
N ASP A 292 21.73 17.01 11.46
CA ASP A 292 22.06 15.67 10.98
C ASP A 292 23.55 15.40 10.90
N ARG A 293 23.89 14.11 10.84
CA ARG A 293 25.26 13.63 10.70
C ARG A 293 25.40 12.54 9.65
N ILE A 294 26.24 12.81 8.65
CA ILE A 294 26.64 11.83 7.64
C ILE A 294 27.97 11.20 8.05
N THR A 295 27.97 9.88 8.22
CA THR A 295 29.09 9.17 8.88
C THR A 295 30.14 8.60 7.93
N ASP A 296 29.85 8.49 6.63
CA ASP A 296 30.70 7.75 5.68
C ASP A 296 30.74 8.35 4.27
N PHE A 297 30.53 9.66 4.16
CA PHE A 297 30.44 10.37 2.88
C PHE A 297 31.68 10.15 1.98
N GLN A 298 31.45 9.67 0.76
CA GLN A 298 32.49 9.40 -0.23
C GLN A 298 32.58 10.52 -1.27
N LEU A 299 33.64 11.33 -1.17
CA LEU A 299 33.95 12.42 -2.11
C LEU A 299 33.91 12.00 -3.59
N GLY A 300 33.16 12.75 -4.40
CA GLY A 300 33.05 12.54 -5.84
C GLY A 300 32.29 11.28 -6.25
N ILE A 301 31.80 10.52 -5.27
CA ILE A 301 30.91 9.38 -5.46
C ILE A 301 29.53 9.80 -4.98
N ASP A 302 29.39 10.11 -3.69
CA ASP A 302 28.13 10.47 -3.06
C ASP A 302 27.70 11.91 -3.37
N THR A 303 26.43 12.20 -3.09
CA THR A 303 25.81 13.50 -3.34
C THR A 303 25.03 13.95 -2.11
N ILE A 304 25.22 15.21 -1.73
CA ILE A 304 24.35 15.96 -0.81
C ILE A 304 23.37 16.75 -1.68
N ALA A 305 22.12 16.33 -1.70
CA ALA A 305 21.05 17.03 -2.40
C ALA A 305 20.35 17.96 -1.41
N ILE A 306 20.32 19.26 -1.72
CA ILE A 306 19.63 20.25 -0.89
C ILE A 306 18.41 20.71 -1.66
N ALA A 307 17.23 20.31 -1.21
CA ALA A 307 15.98 20.72 -1.82
C ALA A 307 15.49 22.05 -1.21
N ASP A 308 14.80 22.83 -2.03
CA ASP A 308 14.10 24.05 -1.69
C ASP A 308 14.94 25.21 -1.10
N GLY A 309 14.83 26.38 -1.73
CA GLY A 309 15.34 27.64 -1.17
C GLY A 309 16.86 27.85 -1.24
N VAL A 310 17.62 26.87 -1.72
CA VAL A 310 19.08 26.95 -1.94
C VAL A 310 19.38 26.79 -3.43
N SER A 311 20.04 27.78 -4.02
CA SER A 311 20.32 27.82 -5.46
C SER A 311 21.76 27.49 -5.84
N GLY A 312 22.61 27.30 -4.83
CA GLY A 312 24.00 26.92 -5.01
C GLY A 312 24.84 27.05 -3.74
N LEU A 313 26.12 26.73 -3.87
CA LEU A 313 27.11 26.77 -2.78
C LEU A 313 27.30 28.13 -2.10
N ALA A 314 26.79 29.22 -2.68
CA ALA A 314 26.86 30.55 -2.10
C ALA A 314 25.80 30.79 -1.01
N ASP A 315 24.74 29.97 -1.01
CA ASP A 315 23.65 30.02 -0.04
C ASP A 315 23.93 29.14 1.19
N LEU A 316 25.10 28.47 1.22
CA LEU A 316 25.52 27.58 2.29
C LEU A 316 26.67 28.19 3.11
N ASP A 317 26.55 28.09 4.42
CA ASP A 317 27.63 28.39 5.35
C ASP A 317 28.42 27.12 5.67
N PHE A 318 29.74 27.21 5.66
CA PHE A 318 30.62 26.08 5.92
C PHE A 318 31.60 26.39 7.05
N VAL A 319 31.73 25.46 8.00
CA VAL A 319 32.69 25.52 9.10
C VAL A 319 33.45 24.20 9.18
N GLN A 320 34.78 24.26 9.12
CA GLN A 320 35.60 23.11 9.48
C GLN A 320 35.67 23.03 11.01
N ASP A 321 35.23 21.92 11.59
CA ASP A 321 35.37 21.61 13.01
C ASP A 321 36.17 20.32 13.20
N GLY A 322 37.44 20.44 13.62
CA GLY A 322 38.33 19.30 13.73
C GLY A 322 38.54 18.57 12.39
N SER A 323 38.15 17.30 12.34
CA SER A 323 38.17 16.44 11.15
C SER A 323 36.90 16.54 10.30
N ASP A 324 35.88 17.25 10.79
CA ASP A 324 34.53 17.21 10.23
C ASP A 324 34.19 18.58 9.60
N VAL A 325 33.21 18.59 8.71
CA VAL A 325 32.68 19.82 8.12
C VAL A 325 31.23 19.98 8.50
N GLN A 326 30.90 21.11 9.10
CA GLN A 326 29.54 21.56 9.29
C GLN A 326 29.10 22.42 8.10
N ILE A 327 27.90 22.12 7.60
CA ILE A 327 27.21 22.86 6.54
C ILE A 327 25.91 23.37 7.15
N SER A 328 25.60 24.65 7.00
CA SER A 328 24.36 25.23 7.51
C SER A 328 23.63 26.02 6.43
N PHE A 329 22.31 25.88 6.42
CA PHE A 329 21.39 26.66 5.60
C PHE A 329 20.02 26.68 6.28
N ALA A 330 19.24 27.76 6.11
CA ALA A 330 17.96 27.92 6.81
C ALA A 330 18.09 27.61 8.33
N ASP A 331 17.36 26.62 8.82
CA ASP A 331 17.39 26.06 10.17
C ASP A 331 18.12 24.71 10.28
N VAL A 332 18.69 24.22 9.19
CA VAL A 332 19.37 22.91 9.10
C VAL A 332 20.87 23.04 9.35
N THR A 333 21.47 22.05 10.01
CA THR A 333 22.93 21.88 10.08
C THR A 333 23.31 20.43 9.81
N ILE A 334 24.17 20.21 8.83
CA ILE A 334 24.69 18.89 8.45
C ILE A 334 26.14 18.80 8.90
N THR A 335 26.46 17.79 9.69
CA THR A 335 27.85 17.41 10.00
C THR A 335 28.28 16.27 9.09
N VAL A 336 29.29 16.51 8.27
CA VAL A 336 29.93 15.48 7.44
C VAL A 336 31.23 15.06 8.11
N GLU A 337 31.31 13.81 8.54
CA GLU A 337 32.45 13.29 9.31
C GLU A 337 33.69 13.06 8.43
N ASP A 338 34.88 13.22 9.02
CA ASP A 338 36.17 12.80 8.47
C ASP A 338 36.49 13.37 7.05
N ILE A 339 36.09 14.61 6.80
CA ILE A 339 36.25 15.31 5.51
C ILE A 339 36.85 16.71 5.68
N THR A 340 37.61 17.17 4.68
CA THR A 340 38.09 18.55 4.66
C THR A 340 37.20 19.45 3.83
N LEU A 341 37.05 20.70 4.26
CA LEU A 341 36.26 21.71 3.57
C LEU A 341 36.75 21.97 2.13
N ALA A 342 38.07 21.90 1.91
CA ALA A 342 38.65 22.12 0.60
C ALA A 342 38.22 21.01 -0.39
N ASP A 343 38.18 19.77 0.07
CA ASP A 343 37.80 18.62 -0.74
C ASP A 343 36.29 18.62 -1.00
N LEU A 344 35.48 18.90 0.04
CA LEU A 344 34.02 18.88 -0.08
C LEU A 344 33.50 19.91 -1.10
N ARG A 345 34.11 21.11 -1.19
CA ARG A 345 33.66 22.16 -2.13
C ARG A 345 34.08 21.96 -3.58
N THR A 346 35.04 21.07 -3.87
CA THR A 346 35.64 20.96 -5.22
C THR A 346 35.21 19.72 -5.99
N ALA A 347 34.56 18.76 -5.35
CA ALA A 347 34.28 17.45 -5.94
C ALA A 347 32.89 17.29 -6.61
N GLY A 348 32.11 18.36 -6.78
CA GLY A 348 30.77 18.26 -7.40
C GLY A 348 29.78 17.44 -6.55
N ASN A 349 29.97 17.50 -5.23
CA ASN A 349 29.24 16.70 -4.23
C ASN A 349 27.82 17.21 -3.95
N PHE A 350 27.37 18.29 -4.60
CA PHE A 350 26.13 18.97 -4.27
C PHE A 350 25.18 18.97 -5.47
N ASP A 351 23.91 18.73 -5.18
CA ASP A 351 22.78 18.89 -6.10
C ASP A 351 21.81 19.92 -5.49
N PHE A 352 21.31 20.85 -6.31
CA PHE A 352 20.46 22.01 -5.91
C PHE A 352 19.23 22.10 -6.80
#